data_AF-A0AAU4FVY6-F1
#
_entry.id   AF-A0AAU4FVY6-F1
#
_cell.length_a   1.000
_cell.length_b   1.000
_cell.length_c   1.000
_cell.angle_alpha   90.00
_cell.angle_beta   90.00
_cell.angle_gamma   90.00
#
_symmetry.space_group_name_H-M   'P 1'
#
loop_
_entity.id
_entity.type
_entity.pdbx_description
1 polymer ?
#
loop_
_entity_poly.entity_id
_entity_poly.type
_entity_poly.pdbx_seq_one_letter_code
_entity_poly.pdbx_strand_id
1 'polypeptide(L)'
;MARRTLCSAGGRCSRRTVSRPARPHTGRRRIEAARQAILDAALRLLAEADGASVTVSTTAREAGVGKQTLYRWWPSKGAVLLDAMWDRADQVVQ
;
A
#
# COMPACT_ATOMS: atom_id res chain seq x y z
N MET A 1 43.47 36.45 22.98
CA MET A 1 42.97 37.85 22.98
C MET A 1 42.01 37.99 21.81
N ALA A 2 40.73 37.63 21.97
CA ALA A 2 39.61 38.46 22.43
C ALA A 2 38.88 39.19 21.28
N ARG A 3 37.64 38.73 21.02
CA ARG A 3 36.42 39.38 20.46
C ARG A 3 35.44 38.20 20.22
N ARG A 4 34.39 37.87 21.00
CA ARG A 4 33.31 38.66 21.63
C ARG A 4 32.80 39.71 20.63
N THR A 5 31.57 39.64 20.11
CA THR A 5 30.31 39.54 20.86
C THR A 5 29.08 39.20 19.98
N LEU A 6 28.19 38.37 20.55
CA LEU A 6 26.72 38.49 20.64
C LEU A 6 25.83 38.29 19.39
N CYS A 7 25.15 37.15 19.35
CA CYS A 7 23.74 37.13 18.94
C CYS A 7 22.88 37.02 20.21
N SER A 8 21.92 37.92 20.28
CA SER A 8 21.17 38.34 21.46
C SER A 8 20.08 37.35 21.87
N ALA A 9 19.85 37.29 23.19
CA ALA A 9 18.62 36.98 23.92
C ALA A 9 17.56 36.08 23.26
N GLY A 10 17.35 34.92 23.90
CA GLY A 10 16.01 34.43 24.23
C GLY A 10 15.03 34.21 23.08
N GLY A 11 15.15 33.08 22.39
CA GLY A 11 14.10 32.62 21.49
C GLY A 11 14.59 31.43 20.71
N ARG A 12 14.09 30.23 21.05
CA ARG A 12 14.38 29.01 20.30
C ARG A 12 14.07 29.26 18.83
N CYS A 13 15.08 29.27 17.97
CA CYS A 13 14.89 29.14 16.52
C CYS A 13 14.28 27.77 16.25
N SER A 14 12.95 27.71 16.33
CA SER A 14 12.14 26.64 15.77
C SER A 14 12.46 26.57 14.29
N ARG A 15 13.13 25.48 13.89
CA ARG A 15 13.29 25.13 12.48
C ARG A 15 11.88 24.92 11.92
N ARG A 16 11.35 25.94 11.22
CA ARG A 16 10.17 25.80 10.37
C ARG A 16 10.50 24.83 9.25
N THR A 17 10.10 23.57 9.40
CA THR A 17 10.00 22.62 8.30
C THR A 17 8.87 23.10 7.39
N VAL A 18 9.23 23.75 6.29
CA VAL A 18 8.29 24.04 5.21
C VAL A 18 7.91 22.69 4.60
N SER A 19 6.70 22.22 4.88
CA SER A 19 6.16 21.00 4.27
C SER A 19 5.91 21.29 2.79
N ARG A 20 6.82 20.82 1.93
CA ARG A 20 6.70 20.95 0.47
C ARG A 20 5.48 20.16 0.00
N PRO A 21 4.59 20.70 -0.86
CA PRO A 21 3.42 19.96 -1.33
C PRO A 21 3.90 18.66 -2.00
N ALA A 22 3.39 17.53 -1.51
CA ALA A 22 3.78 16.22 -1.99
C ALA A 22 3.47 16.13 -3.49
N ARG A 23 4.52 15.97 -4.31
CA ARG A 23 4.37 15.60 -5.72
C ARG A 23 3.44 14.38 -5.81
N PRO A 24 2.54 14.28 -6.80
CA PRO A 24 1.64 13.14 -6.94
C PRO A 24 2.46 11.86 -6.81
N HIS A 25 2.24 11.16 -5.71
CA HIS A 25 3.10 10.05 -5.30
C HIS A 25 2.87 8.91 -6.28
N THR A 26 3.68 8.83 -7.34
CA THR A 26 3.67 7.74 -8.33
C THR A 26 3.79 6.37 -7.65
N GLY A 27 4.46 6.34 -6.48
CA GLY A 27 4.50 5.18 -5.61
C GLY A 27 3.13 4.75 -5.09
N ARG A 28 2.21 5.67 -4.75
CA ARG A 28 0.87 5.33 -4.29
C ARG A 28 0.07 4.64 -5.37
N ARG A 29 0.06 5.20 -6.59
CA ARG A 29 -0.66 4.60 -7.73
C ARG A 29 -0.14 3.23 -8.10
N ARG A 30 1.19 3.02 -8.04
CA ARG A 30 1.80 1.70 -8.30
C ARG A 30 1.42 0.68 -7.23
N ILE A 31 1.32 1.12 -5.99
CA ILE A 31 0.92 0.31 -4.85
C ILE A 31 -0.57 -0.07 -4.96
N GLU A 32 -1.44 0.88 -5.30
CA GLU A 32 -2.86 0.65 -5.53
C GLU A 32 -3.10 -0.28 -6.72
N ALA A 33 -2.39 -0.07 -7.83
CA ALA A 33 -2.47 -0.95 -9.00
C ALA A 33 -2.01 -2.38 -8.68
N ALA A 34 -0.96 -2.54 -7.88
CA ALA A 34 -0.54 -3.86 -7.40
C ALA A 34 -1.60 -4.50 -6.49
N ARG A 35 -2.30 -3.72 -5.67
CA ARG A 35 -3.41 -4.20 -4.85
C ARG A 35 -4.54 -4.72 -5.74
N GLN A 36 -4.97 -3.93 -6.72
CA GLN A 36 -6.04 -4.31 -7.65
C GLN A 36 -5.69 -5.56 -8.45
N ALA A 37 -4.45 -5.65 -8.96
CA ALA A 37 -3.98 -6.86 -9.66
C ALA A 37 -4.07 -8.13 -8.80
N ILE A 38 -3.83 -8.03 -7.49
CA ILE A 38 -3.97 -9.15 -6.54
C ILE A 38 -5.45 -9.54 -6.38
N LEU A 39 -6.35 -8.57 -6.25
CA LEU A 39 -7.78 -8.83 -6.08
C LEU A 39 -8.38 -9.46 -7.34
N ASP A 40 -8.05 -8.94 -8.52
CA ASP A 40 -8.48 -9.50 -9.80
C ASP A 40 -7.99 -10.93 -9.98
N ALA A 41 -6.71 -11.18 -9.68
CA ALA A 41 -6.14 -12.53 -9.73
C ALA A 41 -6.84 -13.49 -8.75
N ALA A 42 -7.16 -13.02 -7.54
CA ALA A 42 -7.88 -13.83 -6.56
C ALA A 42 -9.29 -14.21 -7.05
N LEU A 43 -10.01 -13.30 -7.69
CA LEU A 43 -11.34 -13.55 -8.25
C LEU A 43 -11.29 -14.50 -9.44
N ARG A 44 -10.33 -14.34 -10.35
CA ARG A 44 -10.15 -15.27 -11.49
C ARG A 44 -9.87 -16.69 -11.00
N LEU A 45 -8.95 -16.83 -10.06
CA LEU A 45 -8.66 -18.12 -9.43
C LEU A 45 -9.88 -18.70 -8.72
N LEU A 46 -10.74 -17.86 -8.13
CA LEU A 46 -11.97 -18.31 -7.50
C LEU A 46 -13.05 -18.73 -8.52
N ALA A 47 -13.12 -18.07 -9.67
CA ALA A 47 -14.05 -18.39 -10.75
C ALA A 47 -13.64 -19.68 -11.50
N GLU A 48 -12.35 -19.95 -11.60
CA GLU A 48 -11.81 -21.13 -12.30
C GLU A 48 -11.66 -22.36 -11.39
N ALA A 49 -11.49 -22.16 -10.08
CA ALA A 49 -11.31 -23.27 -9.14
C ALA A 49 -12.66 -23.73 -8.57
N ASP A 50 -13.09 -24.94 -8.94
CA ASP A 50 -14.16 -25.72 -8.28
C ASP A 50 -13.76 -26.16 -6.85
N GLY A 51 -13.35 -25.21 -6.00
CA GLY A 51 -12.96 -25.46 -4.60
C GLY A 51 -11.51 -25.95 -4.39
N ALA A 52 -10.74 -26.17 -5.46
CA ALA A 52 -9.37 -26.68 -5.35
C ALA A 52 -8.33 -25.58 -5.09
N SER A 53 -8.32 -25.07 -3.86
CA SER A 53 -7.18 -24.41 -3.20
C SER A 53 -6.63 -23.10 -3.79
N VAL A 54 -7.45 -22.03 -3.76
CA VAL A 54 -6.91 -20.66 -3.81
C VAL A 54 -5.94 -20.45 -2.63
N THR A 55 -4.67 -20.23 -2.95
CA THR A 55 -3.60 -20.03 -1.97
C THR A 55 -2.92 -18.68 -2.18
N VAL A 56 -2.48 -18.05 -1.10
CA VAL A 56 -1.77 -16.76 -1.16
C VAL A 56 -0.58 -16.79 -2.14
N SER A 57 0.11 -17.91 -2.25
CA SER A 57 1.21 -18.10 -3.20
C SER A 57 0.77 -18.17 -4.66
N THR A 58 -0.38 -18.78 -4.96
CA THR A 58 -0.90 -18.88 -6.34
C THR A 58 -1.42 -17.52 -6.79
N THR A 59 -2.17 -16.83 -5.94
CA THR A 59 -2.61 -15.45 -6.19
C THR A 59 -1.42 -14.51 -6.39
N ALA A 60 -0.37 -14.60 -5.56
CA ALA A 60 0.81 -13.76 -5.71
C ALA A 60 1.53 -13.99 -7.05
N ARG A 61 1.62 -15.27 -7.48
CA ARG A 61 2.23 -15.64 -8.76
C ARG A 61 1.42 -15.10 -9.94
N GLU A 62 0.10 -15.21 -9.87
CA GLU A 62 -0.82 -14.74 -10.90
C GLU A 62 -0.82 -13.20 -11.02
N ALA A 63 -0.78 -12.51 -9.88
CA ALA A 63 -0.70 -11.05 -9.84
C ALA A 63 0.71 -10.49 -10.11
N GLY A 64 1.73 -11.34 -10.28
CA GLY A 64 3.11 -10.91 -10.53
C GLY A 64 3.76 -10.15 -9.36
N VAL A 65 3.29 -10.39 -8.13
CA VAL A 65 3.78 -9.73 -6.92
C VAL A 65 4.53 -10.70 -6.00
N GLY A 66 5.52 -10.18 -5.27
CA GLY A 66 6.20 -10.97 -4.24
C GLY A 66 5.29 -11.29 -3.06
N LYS A 67 5.46 -12.49 -2.47
CA LYS A 67 4.71 -12.92 -1.27
C LYS A 67 4.80 -11.92 -0.11
N GLN A 68 5.94 -11.24 0.03
CA GLN A 68 6.17 -10.24 1.08
C GLN A 68 5.25 -9.01 0.94
N THR A 69 4.96 -8.58 -0.28
CA THR A 69 4.01 -7.48 -0.55
C THR A 69 2.61 -7.85 -0.09
N LEU A 70 2.24 -9.12 -0.29
CA LEU A 70 0.92 -9.64 0.05
C LEU A 70 0.77 -9.83 1.57
N TYR A 71 1.75 -10.44 2.24
CA TYR A 71 1.74 -10.58 3.71
C TYR A 71 1.74 -9.24 4.46
N ARG A 72 2.22 -8.15 3.84
CA ARG A 72 2.20 -6.82 4.44
C ARG A 72 0.78 -6.29 4.65
N TRP A 73 -0.19 -6.71 3.83
CA TRP A 73 -1.56 -6.19 3.86
C TRP A 73 -2.58 -7.23 4.30
N TRP A 74 -2.38 -8.49 3.94
CA TRP A 74 -3.29 -9.56 4.32
C TRP A 74 -2.56 -10.61 5.16
N PRO A 75 -2.89 -10.72 6.45
CA PRO A 75 -2.28 -11.72 7.33
C PRO A 75 -2.76 -13.14 7.03
N SER A 76 -3.87 -13.31 6.29
CA SER A 76 -4.47 -14.60 5.99
C SER A 76 -5.01 -14.70 4.56
N LYS A 77 -5.13 -15.93 4.04
CA LYS A 77 -5.75 -16.20 2.73
C LYS A 77 -7.21 -15.71 2.65
N GLY A 78 -7.94 -15.85 3.75
CA GLY A 78 -9.35 -15.44 3.84
C GLY A 78 -9.52 -13.93 3.78
N ALA A 79 -8.56 -13.18 4.31
CA ALA A 79 -8.59 -11.72 4.23
C ALA A 79 -8.45 -11.22 2.77
N VAL A 80 -7.63 -11.89 1.93
CA VAL A 80 -7.51 -11.56 0.50
C VAL A 80 -8.82 -11.83 -0.24
N LEU A 81 -9.42 -13.01 0.01
CA LEU A 81 -10.68 -13.42 -0.62
C LEU A 81 -11.83 -12.48 -0.24
N LEU A 82 -11.96 -12.14 1.04
CA LEU A 82 -12.98 -11.21 1.51
C LEU A 82 -12.81 -9.82 0.90
N ASP A 83 -11.58 -9.31 0.86
CA ASP A 83 -11.27 -8.01 0.26
C ASP A 83 -11.54 -8.01 -1.24
N ALA A 84 -11.26 -9.11 -1.94
CA ALA A 84 -11.56 -9.25 -3.37
C ALA A 84 -13.06 -9.31 -3.64
N MET A 85 -13.83 -10.00 -2.79
CA MET A 85 -15.30 -9.99 -2.86
C MET A 85 -15.87 -8.60 -2.57
N TRP A 86 -15.31 -7.89 -1.59
CA TRP A 86 -15.75 -6.54 -1.23
C TRP A 86 -15.48 -5.54 -2.34
N ASP A 87 -14.27 -5.54 -2.91
CA ASP A 87 -13.91 -4.67 -4.04
C ASP A 87 -14.81 -4.96 -5.25
N ARG A 88 -15.10 -6.24 -5.51
CA ARG A 88 -16.04 -6.62 -6.57
C ARG A 88 -17.46 -6.12 -6.32
N ALA A 89 -17.93 -6.17 -5.07
CA ALA A 89 -19.24 -5.66 -4.68
C ALA A 89 -19.33 -4.13 -4.81
N ASP A 90 -18.25 -3.41 -4.51
CA ASP A 90 -18.18 -1.96 -4.67
C ASP A 90 -18.25 -1.56 -6.16
N GLN A 91 -17.56 -2.30 -7.04
CA GLN A 91 -17.57 -2.08 -8.49
C GLN A 91 -18.93 -2.33 -9.17
N VAL A 92 -19.81 -3.18 -8.62
CA VAL A 92 -21.17 -3.37 -9.19
C VAL A 92 -22.17 -2.32 -8.70
N VAL A 93 -21.82 -1.58 -7.65
CA VAL A 93 -22.66 -0.51 -7.10
C VAL A 93 -22.31 0.85 -7.71
N GLN A 94 -21.08 1.04 -8.19
CA GLN A 94 -20.60 2.24 -8.90
C GLN A 94 -20.78 2.14 -10.41
#